data_AF-A0A9E4KBI0-F1
#
_entry.id   AF-A0A9E4KBI0-F1
#
_cell.length_a   1.000
_cell.length_b   1.000
_cell.length_c   1.000
_cell.angle_alpha   90.00
_cell.angle_beta   90.00
_cell.angle_gamma   90.00
#
_symmetry.space_group_name_H-M   'P 1'
#
loop_
_entity.id
_entity.type
_entity.pdbx_description
1 polymer ?
#
loop_
_entity_poly.entity_id
_entity_poly.type
_entity_poly.pdbx_seq_one_letter_code
_entity_poly.pdbx_strand_id
1 'polypeptide(L)' 'MLGESHDLLHEFPEYAEKIADLRKTNEVFHNLMDEYDWLDAHIRNLEELSTPVSDFHIEEMKKRRVLLKDKLYAILHD' A
#
# COMPACT_ATOMS: atom_id res chain seq x y z
N MET A 1 4.63 -17.91 -6.16
CA MET A 1 4.94 -17.36 -4.82
C MET A 1 4.50 -15.90 -4.86
N LEU A 2 3.77 -15.44 -3.85
CA LEU A 2 3.18 -14.10 -3.72
C LEU A 2 4.28 -13.01 -3.64
N GLY A 3 5.05 -12.86 -4.71
CA GLY A 3 6.39 -12.24 -4.74
C GLY A 3 6.48 -11.03 -5.66
N GLU A 4 5.35 -10.40 -5.97
CA GLU A 4 5.36 -9.00 -6.35
C GLU A 4 4.78 -8.25 -5.16
N SER A 5 5.63 -8.03 -4.16
CA SER A 5 5.33 -7.06 -3.13
C SER A 5 5.09 -5.75 -3.86
N HIS A 6 3.87 -5.24 -3.85
CA HIS A 6 3.57 -3.85 -4.21
C HIS A 6 4.17 -2.90 -3.16
N ASP A 7 5.36 -3.21 -2.68
CA ASP A 7 6.09 -2.44 -1.72
C ASP A 7 6.39 -1.10 -2.39
N LEU A 8 6.15 0.00 -1.68
CA LEU A 8 6.44 1.34 -2.17
C LEU A 8 7.91 1.44 -2.64
N LEU A 9 8.79 0.64 -2.05
CA LEU A 9 10.20 0.47 -2.42
C LEU A 9 10.42 -0.09 -3.84
N HIS A 10 9.53 -0.99 -4.30
CA HIS A 10 9.58 -1.53 -5.67
C HIS A 10 8.97 -0.57 -6.69
N GLU A 11 7.90 0.15 -6.32
CA GLU A 11 7.30 1.17 -7.20
C GLU A 11 8.21 2.41 -7.31
N PHE A 12 8.97 2.73 -6.26
CA PHE A 12 9.83 3.90 -6.18
C PHE A 12 11.24 3.58 -5.65
N PRO A 13 12.05 2.84 -6.42
CA PRO A 13 13.41 2.47 -6.00
C PRO A 13 14.31 3.70 -5.84
N GLU A 14 14.04 4.79 -6.56
CA GLU A 14 14.77 6.06 -6.45
C GLU A 14 14.58 6.75 -5.09
N TYR A 15 13.44 6.50 -4.42
CA TYR A 15 13.14 7.03 -3.11
C TYR A 15 13.42 6.03 -1.98
N ALA A 16 14.06 4.90 -2.26
CA ALA A 16 14.23 3.82 -1.28
C ALA A 16 14.92 4.27 0.02
N GLU A 17 15.94 5.12 -0.09
CA GLU A 17 16.62 5.70 1.08
C GLU A 17 15.70 6.64 1.87
N LYS A 18 14.95 7.51 1.17
CA LYS A 18 13.99 8.44 1.78
C LYS A 18 12.83 7.69 2.45
N ILE A 19 12.31 6.64 1.82
CA ILE A 19 11.28 5.75 2.36
C ILE A 19 11.79 5.08 3.65
N ALA A 20 13.01 4.55 3.63
CA ALA A 20 13.60 3.88 4.80
C ALA A 20 13.85 4.85 5.97
N ASP A 21 14.23 6.09 5.68
CA ASP A 21 14.37 7.15 6.69
C ASP A 21 12.99 7.56 7.23
N LEU A 22 12.05 7.94 6.37
CA LEU A 22 10.69 8.33 6.76
C LEU A 22 9.96 7.25 7.52
N ARG A 23 10.18 5.97 7.21
CA ARG A 23 9.61 4.85 7.98
C ARG A 23 10.07 4.84 9.44
N LYS A 24 11.28 5.34 9.72
CA LYS A 24 11.85 5.41 11.08
C LYS A 24 11.57 6.74 11.77
N THR A 25 11.57 7.83 10.99
CA THR A 25 11.51 9.20 11.51
C THR A 25 10.09 9.76 11.53
N ASN A 26 9.19 9.23 10.71
CA ASN A 26 7.82 9.70 10.56
C ASN A 26 6.80 8.56 10.82
N GLU A 27 6.20 8.58 12.01
CA GLU A 27 5.18 7.61 12.42
C GLU A 27 3.95 7.60 11.50
N VAL A 28 3.58 8.75 10.92
CA VAL A 28 2.46 8.83 9.97
C VAL A 28 2.80 8.06 8.69
N PHE A 29 4.01 8.23 8.17
CA PHE A 29 4.47 7.51 6.98
C PHE A 29 4.54 6.00 7.24
N HIS A 30 5.05 5.61 8.42
CA HIS A 30 5.07 4.22 8.86
C HIS A 30 3.66 3.60 8.85
N ASN A 31 2.70 4.24 9.51
CA ASN A 31 1.32 3.75 9.61
C ASN A 31 0.65 3.68 8.23
N LEU A 32 0.90 4.65 7.35
CA LEU A 32 0.34 4.65 5.99
C LEU A 32 0.89 3.51 5.14
N MET A 33 2.18 3.17 5.27
CA MET A 33 2.73 2.01 4.56
C MET A 33 2.15 0.70 5.10
N ASP A 34 2.09 0.52 6.42
CA ASP A 34 1.48 -0.69 7.00
C ASP A 34 0.02 -0.86 6.57
N GLU A 35 -0.76 0.23 6.52
CA GLU A 35 -2.14 0.18 6.04
C GLU A 35 -2.21 -0.18 4.54
N TYR A 36 -1.29 0.35 3.73
CA TYR A 36 -1.22 0.04 2.31
C TYR A 36 -0.87 -1.43 2.06
N ASP A 37 0.17 -1.95 2.74
CA ASP A 37 0.59 -3.36 2.62
C ASP A 37 -0.50 -4.30 3.10
N TRP A 38 -1.15 -3.99 4.23
CA TRP A 38 -2.26 -4.78 4.74
C TRP A 38 -3.43 -4.80 3.77
N LEU A 39 -3.82 -3.64 3.22
CA LEU A 39 -4.92 -3.53 2.29
C LEU A 39 -4.65 -4.29 0.98
N ASP A 40 -3.44 -4.19 0.45
CA ASP A 40 -3.05 -4.91 -0.76
C ASP A 40 -3.03 -6.44 -0.54
N ALA A 41 -2.48 -6.90 0.58
CA ALA A 41 -2.54 -8.30 0.97
C ALA A 41 -3.98 -8.77 1.18
N HIS A 42 -4.85 -7.93 1.74
CA HIS A 42 -6.26 -8.23 1.94
C HIS A 42 -7.01 -8.35 0.61
N ILE A 43 -6.81 -7.42 -0.33
CA ILE A 43 -7.40 -7.49 -1.68
C ILE A 43 -6.96 -8.79 -2.37
N ARG A 44 -5.66 -9.12 -2.34
CA ARG A 44 -5.14 -10.38 -2.92
C ARG A 44 -5.77 -11.61 -2.28
N ASN A 45 -5.92 -11.62 -0.95
CA ASN A 45 -6.58 -12.72 -0.24
C ASN A 45 -8.04 -12.89 -0.66
N LEU A 46 -8.77 -11.78 -0.77
CA LEU A 46 -10.16 -11.76 -1.22
C LEU A 46 -10.31 -12.27 -2.67
N GLU A 47 -9.39 -11.87 -3.55
CA GLU A 47 -9.36 -12.35 -4.94
C GLU A 47 -9.00 -13.85 -5.03
N GLU A 48 -8.07 -14.33 -4.20
CA GLU A 48 -7.66 -15.74 -4.16
C GLU A 48 -8.71 -16.66 -3.53
N LEU A 49 -9.38 -16.21 -2.47
CA LEU A 49 -10.42 -16.98 -1.77
C LEU A 49 -11.69 -17.18 -2.59
N SER A 50 -11.80 -16.59 -3.79
CA SER A 50 -13.00 -16.62 -4.65
C SER A 50 -14.27 -16.34 -3.83
N THR A 51 -14.13 -15.51 -2.80
CA THR A 51 -15.22 -15.23 -1.88
C THR A 51 -16.22 -14.37 -2.64
N PRO A 52 -17.53 -14.53 -2.42
CA PRO A 52 -18.53 -13.60 -2.94
C PRO A 52 -18.48 -12.30 -2.14
N VAL A 53 -17.30 -11.67 -2.07
CA VAL A 53 -17.19 -10.27 -1.68
C VAL A 53 -17.88 -9.50 -2.79
N SER A 54 -18.88 -8.71 -2.42
CA SER A 54 -19.57 -7.84 -3.39
C SER A 54 -18.52 -6.99 -4.11
N ASP A 55 -18.57 -6.91 -5.44
CA ASP A 55 -17.67 -6.07 -6.25
C ASP A 55 -17.47 -4.67 -5.66
N PHE A 56 -18.51 -4.12 -5.04
CA PHE A 56 -18.49 -2.84 -4.33
C PHE A 56 -17.43 -2.76 -3.22
N HIS A 57 -17.22 -3.84 -2.46
CA HIS A 57 -16.23 -3.88 -1.38
C HIS A 57 -14.81 -3.88 -1.93
N ILE A 58 -14.56 -4.66 -2.99
CA ILE A 58 -13.26 -4.69 -3.68
C ILE A 58 -12.98 -3.33 -4.34
N GLU A 59 -14.00 -2.70 -4.96
CA GLU A 59 -13.87 -1.35 -5.51
C GLU A 59 -13.55 -0.31 -4.43
N GLU A 60 -14.18 -0.38 -3.26
CA GLU A 60 -13.85 0.53 -2.15
C GLU A 60 -12.41 0.32 -1.67
N MET A 61 -11.96 -0.93 -1.55
CA MET A 61 -10.58 -1.24 -1.19
C MET A 61 -9.58 -0.76 -2.24
N LYS A 62 -9.88 -0.92 -3.54
CA LYS A 62 -9.05 -0.37 -4.62
C LYS A 62 -8.96 1.16 -4.55
N LYS A 63 -10.07 1.84 -4.25
CA LYS A 63 -10.06 3.31 -4.03
C LYS A 63 -9.21 3.71 -2.82
N ARG A 64 -9.31 2.99 -1.71
CA ARG A 64 -8.48 3.22 -0.52
C ARG A 64 -7.00 2.99 -0.81
N ARG A 65 -6.64 1.95 -1.58
CA ARG A 65 -5.26 1.68 -2.00
C ARG A 65 -4.68 2.87 -2.78
N VAL A 66 -5.44 3.42 -3.73
CA VAL A 66 -5.01 4.60 -4.50
C VAL A 66 -4.84 5.83 -3.59
N LEU A 67 -5.77 6.07 -2.66
CA LEU A 67 -5.69 7.16 -1.69
C LEU A 67 -4.46 7.05 -0.77
N LEU A 68 -4.16 5.84 -0.29
CA LEU A 68 -2.98 5.59 0.54
C LEU A 68 -1.69 5.85 -0.24
N LYS A 69 -1.65 5.40 -1.50
CA LYS A 69 -0.52 5.68 -2.38
C LYS A 69 -0.31 7.18 -2.61
N ASP A 70 -1.39 7.92 -2.85
CA ASP A 70 -1.34 9.37 -3.06
C ASP A 70 -0.79 10.10 -1.82
N LYS A 71 -1.22 9.70 -0.62
CA LYS A 71 -0.68 10.23 0.65
C LYS A 71 0.79 9.90 0.84
N LEU A 72 1.20 8.65 0.58
CA LEU A 72 2.59 8.24 0.67
C LEU A 72 3.46 9.03 -0.32
N TYR A 73 2.97 9.22 -1.54
CA TYR A 73 3.66 10.02 -2.56
C TYR A 73 3.77 11.49 -2.18
N ALA A 74 2.70 12.08 -1.61
CA ALA A 74 2.73 13.46 -1.12
C ALA A 74 3.82 13.66 -0.05
N ILE A 75 3.95 12.73 0.90
CA ILE A 75 5.00 12.79 1.94
C ILE A 75 6.40 12.57 1.33
N LEU A 76 6.52 11.76 0.28
CA LEU A 76 7.80 11.56 -0.41
C LEU A 76 8.23 12.77 -1.23
N HIS A 77 7.28 13.57 -1.71
CA HIS A 77 7.56 14.76 -2.51
C HIS A 77 7.77 16.04 -1.67
N ASP A 78 7.30 16.05 -0.42
CA ASP A 78 7.58 17.11 0.58
C ASP A 78 9.05 17.06 1.06
#